data_AF-A0A137NYX5-F1
#
_entry.id   AF-A0A137NYX5-F1
#
_cell.length_a   1.000
_cell.length_b   1.000
_cell.length_c   1.000
_cell.angle_alpha   90.00
_cell.angle_beta   90.00
_cell.angle_gamma   90.00
#
_symmetry.space_group_name_H-M   'P 1'
#
loop_
_entity.id
_entity.type
_entity.pdbx_description
1 polymer ?
#
loop_
_entity_poly.entity_id
_entity_poly.type
_entity_poly.pdbx_seq_one_letter_code
_entity_poly.pdbx_strand_id
1 'polypeptide(L)'
;MQLENIKYNEILSFNETRSVESVEFYALDLKPQDSNKILKQYVSKLPQLKDYLFLKRFKRVDIQSDSDTSKDFVHTFTNCTENDNLRILFDNNNIKLTILLSPVSEVSLEELEIIYKASGTELELEFSPYIVNVPKYQPLTRDQFNQCKDIWPVNFKEIKIGKEPLTATEKANLTIIINKLINNNDQDGVSNNLNSVIITDLTKKSEDNDSILIECLHSKPKTPVDHAIMKSIEVVAQKERSKRAIHIDNILKRKAIDNDDITTDNDEGFEKGYLCKDLDVITLQEPCAMCSMALVHSRIRKLFYINTHKSGCIESNYRMHQLNDLNHKFRSYRVDL
;
A
#
# COMPACT_ATOMS: atom_id res chain seq x y z
N MET A 1 -29.01 -16.36 -9.10
CA MET A 1 -28.22 -15.54 -10.03
C MET A 1 -26.92 -16.30 -10.30
N GLN A 2 -26.59 -16.66 -11.55
CA GLN A 2 -25.31 -17.34 -11.83
C GLN A 2 -24.17 -16.32 -11.67
N LEU A 3 -23.51 -16.33 -10.51
CA LEU A 3 -22.36 -15.47 -10.17
C LEU A 3 -21.09 -15.91 -10.91
N GLU A 4 -21.15 -16.06 -12.24
CA GLU A 4 -20.04 -16.62 -13.02
C GLU A 4 -18.89 -15.62 -13.23
N ASN A 5 -19.07 -14.33 -12.91
CA ASN A 5 -18.06 -13.29 -13.12
C ASN A 5 -17.90 -12.32 -11.93
N ILE A 6 -17.80 -12.83 -10.70
CA ILE A 6 -17.50 -11.97 -9.55
C ILE A 6 -16.10 -11.35 -9.69
N LYS A 7 -16.02 -10.02 -9.62
CA LYS A 7 -14.76 -9.29 -9.57
C LYS A 7 -14.44 -8.87 -8.14
N TYR A 8 -13.18 -9.05 -7.75
CA TYR A 8 -12.66 -8.70 -6.43
C TYR A 8 -11.66 -7.55 -6.59
N ASN A 9 -12.11 -6.32 -6.35
CA ASN A 9 -11.28 -5.13 -6.46
C ASN A 9 -10.61 -4.86 -5.11
N GLU A 10 -9.29 -4.98 -5.05
CA GLU A 10 -8.54 -4.67 -3.82
C GLU A 10 -8.53 -3.15 -3.57
N ILE A 11 -8.84 -2.75 -2.34
CA ILE A 11 -8.80 -1.36 -1.92
C ILE A 11 -7.41 -1.03 -1.39
N LEU A 12 -6.67 -0.26 -2.18
CA LEU A 12 -5.30 0.17 -1.89
C LEU A 12 -5.26 1.41 -0.98
N SER A 13 -4.14 1.64 -0.32
CA SER A 13 -3.94 2.75 0.60
C SER A 13 -3.88 4.09 -0.14
N PHE A 14 -4.08 5.20 0.57
CA PHE A 14 -3.91 6.53 -0.05
C PHE A 14 -2.54 6.71 -0.67
N ASN A 15 -1.49 6.14 -0.07
CA ASN A 15 -0.13 6.23 -0.59
C ASN A 15 0.08 5.45 -1.90
N GLU A 16 -0.73 4.42 -2.14
CA GLU A 16 -0.67 3.59 -3.34
C GLU A 16 -1.55 4.12 -4.47
N THR A 17 -2.61 4.86 -4.15
CA THR A 17 -3.49 5.49 -5.16
C THR A 17 -3.22 6.97 -5.37
N ARG A 18 -2.28 7.58 -4.64
CA ARG A 18 -1.94 8.99 -4.82
C ARG A 18 -1.43 9.24 -6.24
N SER A 19 -1.74 10.42 -6.75
CA SER A 19 -1.16 10.94 -7.99
C SER A 19 0.34 11.16 -7.83
N VAL A 20 1.05 11.10 -8.95
CA VAL A 20 2.47 11.45 -8.98
C VAL A 20 2.61 12.96 -8.86
N GLU A 21 3.18 13.39 -7.74
CA GLU A 21 3.61 14.78 -7.52
C GLU A 21 5.07 14.94 -7.89
N SER A 22 5.42 16.10 -8.42
CA SER A 22 6.79 16.48 -8.74
C SER A 22 7.32 17.51 -7.75
N VAL A 23 8.64 17.54 -7.60
CA VAL A 23 9.38 18.52 -6.83
C VAL A 23 10.56 19.01 -7.66
N GLU A 24 10.91 20.28 -7.48
CA GLU A 24 11.99 20.94 -8.20
C GLU A 24 13.35 20.59 -7.59
N PHE A 25 14.30 20.25 -8.47
CA PHE A 25 15.67 19.90 -8.12
C PHE A 25 16.64 20.64 -9.02
N TYR A 26 17.82 20.95 -8.49
CA TYR A 26 18.94 21.37 -9.31
C TYR A 26 19.58 20.17 -10.01
N ALA A 27 19.77 20.30 -11.32
CA ALA A 27 20.46 19.34 -12.15
C ALA A 27 21.62 20.00 -12.90
N LEU A 28 22.67 19.22 -13.15
CA LEU A 28 23.84 19.65 -13.91
C LEU A 28 24.13 18.64 -15.00
N ASP A 29 24.44 19.14 -16.19
CA ASP A 29 24.76 18.31 -17.34
C ASP A 29 26.27 18.15 -17.51
N LEU A 30 26.69 16.93 -17.80
CA LEU A 30 28.10 16.55 -17.84
C LEU A 30 28.40 15.62 -19.01
N LYS A 31 29.67 15.64 -19.40
CA LYS A 31 30.23 14.64 -20.31
C LYS A 31 30.45 13.32 -19.54
N PRO A 32 30.24 12.15 -20.19
CA PRO A 32 30.45 10.85 -19.53
C PRO A 32 31.86 10.67 -18.94
N GLN A 33 32.89 11.25 -19.55
CA GLN A 33 34.29 11.14 -19.12
C GLN A 33 34.57 11.80 -17.76
N ASP A 34 33.81 12.86 -17.43
CA ASP A 34 34.00 13.65 -16.20
C ASP A 34 33.18 13.13 -15.01
N SER A 35 32.24 12.21 -15.27
CA SER A 35 31.29 11.67 -14.28
C SER A 35 31.97 11.07 -13.05
N ASN A 36 33.04 10.28 -13.23
CA ASN A 36 33.73 9.59 -12.13
C ASN A 36 34.53 10.53 -11.22
N LYS A 37 35.05 11.63 -11.76
CA LYS A 37 35.78 12.66 -10.98
C LYS A 37 34.81 13.40 -10.07
N ILE A 38 33.66 13.80 -10.63
CA ILE A 38 32.59 14.50 -9.91
C ILE A 38 31.93 13.58 -8.87
N LEU A 39 31.74 12.30 -9.17
CA LEU A 39 31.24 11.29 -8.22
C LEU A 39 32.06 11.21 -6.92
N LYS A 40 33.39 11.28 -7.01
CA LYS A 40 34.25 11.15 -5.81
C LYS A 40 34.35 12.46 -5.03
N GLN A 41 34.49 13.58 -5.73
CA GLN A 41 34.82 14.87 -5.11
C GLN A 41 33.59 15.70 -4.73
N TYR A 42 32.52 15.60 -5.52
CA TYR A 42 31.35 16.46 -5.40
C TYR A 42 30.19 15.75 -4.67
N VAL A 43 29.91 14.48 -5.01
CA VAL A 43 28.78 13.73 -4.40
C VAL A 43 29.00 13.46 -2.90
N SER A 44 30.25 13.34 -2.44
CA SER A 44 30.59 13.21 -1.03
C SER A 44 30.33 14.49 -0.21
N LYS A 45 30.32 15.65 -0.88
CA LYS A 45 30.11 16.97 -0.26
C LYS A 45 28.67 17.48 -0.40
N LEU A 46 27.87 16.89 -1.30
CA LEU A 46 26.46 17.24 -1.46
C LEU A 46 25.61 16.76 -0.27
N PRO A 47 24.50 17.45 0.03
CA PRO A 47 23.52 16.98 1.00
C PRO A 47 23.07 15.55 0.69
N GLN A 48 22.96 14.73 1.73
CA GLN A 48 22.42 13.39 1.57
C GLN A 48 20.92 13.47 1.28
N LEU A 49 20.52 13.02 0.10
CA LEU A 49 19.12 12.88 -0.33
C LEU A 49 18.39 11.75 0.42
N LYS A 50 18.25 11.87 1.75
CA LYS A 50 17.68 10.81 2.60
C LYS A 50 16.25 10.43 2.19
N ASP A 51 15.43 11.43 1.85
CA ASP A 51 14.04 11.22 1.45
C ASP A 51 13.89 10.82 -0.03
N TYR A 52 14.95 10.95 -0.83
CA TYR A 52 14.95 10.72 -2.28
C TYR A 52 15.90 9.62 -2.74
N LEU A 53 16.25 8.67 -1.86
CA LEU A 53 17.13 7.53 -2.16
C LEU A 53 16.59 6.64 -3.32
N PHE A 54 15.29 6.73 -3.61
CA PHE A 54 14.67 6.03 -4.71
C PHE A 54 14.96 6.67 -6.08
N LEU A 55 15.38 7.93 -6.15
CA LEU A 55 15.75 8.58 -7.41
C LEU A 55 17.13 8.08 -7.85
N LYS A 56 17.28 7.72 -9.14
CA LYS A 56 18.62 7.50 -9.69
C LYS A 56 19.28 8.87 -9.85
N ARG A 57 20.46 9.04 -9.29
CA ARG A 57 21.21 10.32 -9.38
C ARG A 57 21.61 10.69 -10.80
N PHE A 58 21.66 9.71 -11.71
CA PHE A 58 22.12 9.88 -13.08
C PHE A 58 21.02 9.55 -14.08
N LYS A 59 20.84 10.45 -15.04
CA LYS A 59 20.04 10.21 -16.24
C LYS A 59 20.96 10.34 -17.46
N ARG A 60 21.05 9.27 -18.24
CA ARG A 60 21.72 9.30 -19.53
C ARG A 60 20.71 9.76 -20.57
N VAL A 61 21.09 10.74 -21.37
CA VAL A 61 20.31 11.29 -22.48
C VAL A 61 21.15 11.13 -23.74
N ASP A 62 20.65 10.39 -24.71
CA ASP A 62 21.28 10.32 -26.03
C ASP A 62 20.78 11.52 -26.85
N ILE A 63 21.69 12.36 -27.34
CA ILE A 63 21.38 13.52 -28.18
C ILE A 63 21.16 13.00 -29.61
N GLN A 64 19.92 12.88 -30.06
CA GLN A 64 19.68 12.60 -31.48
C GLN A 64 20.07 13.82 -32.31
N SER A 65 20.96 13.61 -33.29
CA SER A 65 21.31 14.60 -34.30
C SER A 65 20.22 14.64 -35.37
N ASP A 66 19.01 15.04 -35.00
CA ASP A 66 17.94 15.20 -35.98
C ASP A 66 17.91 16.67 -36.44
N SER A 67 18.51 16.88 -37.61
CA SER A 67 18.17 17.97 -38.51
C SER A 67 16.75 17.76 -39.04
N ASP A 68 15.74 17.94 -38.20
CA ASP A 68 14.35 18.24 -38.56
C ASP A 68 13.45 18.02 -37.34
N THR A 69 13.25 19.09 -36.55
CA THR A 69 12.01 19.41 -35.80
C THR A 69 12.29 20.61 -34.91
N SER A 70 12.43 21.76 -35.54
CA SER A 70 12.15 23.04 -34.90
C SER A 70 10.66 23.10 -34.55
N LYS A 71 10.24 22.51 -33.41
CA LYS A 71 8.94 22.85 -32.80
C LYS A 71 8.69 22.51 -31.34
N ASP A 72 9.45 21.64 -30.67
CA ASP A 72 9.10 21.23 -29.29
C ASP A 72 10.03 21.73 -28.17
N PHE A 73 10.90 22.70 -28.45
CA PHE A 73 11.69 23.41 -27.43
C PHE A 73 11.22 24.85 -27.25
N VAL A 74 10.00 25.02 -26.76
CA VAL A 74 9.55 26.31 -26.21
C VAL A 74 8.82 26.04 -24.90
N HIS A 75 9.04 26.93 -23.93
CA HIS A 75 8.68 26.91 -22.51
C HIS A 75 9.81 26.31 -21.64
N THR A 76 10.73 27.08 -21.05
CA THR A 76 10.58 28.45 -20.50
C THR A 76 11.97 29.11 -20.45
N PHE A 77 12.31 29.90 -21.48
CA PHE A 77 13.40 30.86 -21.41
C PHE A 77 12.77 32.24 -21.25
N THR A 78 12.91 32.82 -20.06
CA THR A 78 12.79 34.27 -19.92
C THR A 78 14.09 34.79 -19.31
N ASN A 79 14.80 35.53 -20.16
CA ASN A 79 15.87 36.48 -19.90
C ASN A 79 17.26 35.90 -19.60
N CYS A 80 18.06 35.71 -20.66
CA CYS A 80 19.34 36.39 -20.83
C CYS A 80 19.83 36.23 -22.28
N THR A 81 20.43 37.31 -22.77
CA THR A 81 20.86 37.56 -24.15
C THR A 81 21.99 36.64 -24.60
N GLU A 82 21.91 36.24 -25.88
CA GLU A 82 22.99 35.86 -26.81
C GLU A 82 24.16 35.04 -26.23
N ASN A 83 24.23 33.75 -26.61
CA ASN A 83 25.50 33.13 -26.99
C ASN A 83 25.28 31.78 -27.71
N ASP A 84 25.57 31.78 -29.01
CA ASP A 84 25.61 30.63 -29.93
C ASP A 84 26.70 29.57 -29.60
N ASN A 85 27.20 29.52 -28.37
CA ASN A 85 28.36 28.71 -27.98
C ASN A 85 28.01 27.31 -27.40
N LEU A 86 26.73 27.01 -27.14
CA LEU A 86 26.31 25.70 -26.60
C LEU A 86 26.35 24.55 -27.62
N ARG A 87 26.50 24.84 -28.92
CA ARG A 87 26.47 23.83 -29.99
C ARG A 87 27.80 23.10 -30.23
N ILE A 88 28.92 23.53 -29.64
CA ILE A 88 30.26 23.06 -30.04
C ILE A 88 30.92 22.11 -29.01
N LEU A 89 30.30 21.84 -27.86
CA LEU A 89 30.96 21.06 -26.80
C LEU A 89 30.89 19.53 -26.92
N PHE A 90 30.17 18.96 -27.89
CA PHE A 90 29.95 17.50 -27.97
C PHE A 90 30.63 16.86 -29.18
N ASP A 91 31.92 16.52 -29.04
CA ASP A 91 32.59 15.65 -30.00
C ASP A 91 32.58 14.18 -29.56
N ASN A 92 32.16 13.33 -30.50
CA ASN A 92 32.38 11.89 -30.66
C ASN A 92 31.63 10.87 -29.82
N ASN A 93 30.68 11.25 -28.97
CA ASN A 93 29.58 10.37 -28.57
C ASN A 93 28.44 11.26 -28.11
N ASN A 94 27.36 11.31 -28.89
CA ASN A 94 26.14 12.08 -28.65
C ASN A 94 25.40 11.66 -27.34
N ILE A 95 26.08 11.67 -26.20
CA ILE A 95 25.61 11.17 -24.93
C ILE A 95 25.89 12.24 -23.89
N LYS A 96 24.82 12.71 -23.27
CA LYS A 96 24.83 13.69 -22.19
C LYS A 96 24.38 13.01 -20.91
N LEU A 97 25.06 13.32 -19.81
CA LEU A 97 24.78 12.72 -18.51
C LEU A 97 24.33 13.82 -17.55
N THR A 98 23.07 13.77 -17.15
CA THR A 98 22.48 14.72 -16.21
C THR A 98 22.58 14.15 -14.79
N ILE A 99 23.18 14.93 -13.87
CA ILE A 99 23.28 14.60 -12.44
C ILE A 99 22.24 15.41 -11.67
N LEU A 100 21.55 14.72 -10.76
CA LEU A 100 20.69 15.34 -9.77
C LEU A 100 21.49 15.77 -8.52
N LEU A 101 21.40 17.06 -8.15
CA LEU A 101 22.19 17.64 -7.06
C LEU A 101 21.44 17.66 -5.73
N SER A 102 20.47 18.57 -5.60
CA SER A 102 19.75 18.84 -4.36
C SER A 102 18.37 19.45 -4.67
N PRO A 103 17.37 19.27 -3.78
CA PRO A 103 16.09 19.95 -3.92
C PRO A 103 16.25 21.47 -3.79
N VAL A 104 15.45 22.22 -4.56
CA VAL A 104 15.43 23.70 -4.50
C VAL A 104 15.02 24.22 -3.10
N SER A 105 14.24 23.43 -2.35
CA SER A 105 13.78 23.78 -1.00
C SER A 105 14.85 23.65 0.09
N GLU A 106 15.93 22.90 -0.14
CA GLU A 106 16.93 22.61 0.90
C GLU A 106 18.17 23.50 0.79
N VAL A 107 18.58 23.87 -0.42
CA VAL A 107 19.84 24.59 -0.67
C VAL A 107 19.62 25.68 -1.71
N SER A 108 20.18 26.86 -1.48
CA SER A 108 20.18 27.96 -2.46
C SER A 108 21.20 27.74 -3.58
N LEU A 109 21.01 28.42 -4.73
CA LEU A 109 21.99 28.39 -5.83
C LEU A 109 23.39 28.86 -5.38
N GLU A 110 23.45 29.89 -4.53
CA GLU A 110 24.70 30.45 -4.02
C GLU A 110 25.47 29.44 -3.17
N GLU A 111 24.78 28.71 -2.29
CA GLU A 111 25.38 27.66 -1.48
C GLU A 111 25.89 26.49 -2.33
N LEU A 112 25.15 26.11 -3.38
CA LEU A 112 25.61 25.10 -4.33
C LEU A 112 26.88 25.53 -5.07
N GLU A 113 26.97 26.80 -5.49
CA GLU A 113 28.20 27.34 -6.09
C GLU A 113 29.38 27.32 -5.12
N ILE A 114 29.15 27.64 -3.84
CA ILE A 114 30.19 27.58 -2.80
C ILE A 114 30.67 26.14 -2.63
N ILE A 115 29.76 25.16 -2.56
CA ILE A 115 30.10 23.74 -2.45
C ILE A 115 30.88 23.28 -3.70
N TYR A 116 30.50 23.76 -4.89
CA TYR A 116 31.20 23.48 -6.14
C TYR A 116 32.63 24.04 -6.14
N LYS A 117 32.80 25.32 -5.80
CA LYS A 117 34.13 25.97 -5.69
C LYS A 117 35.01 25.29 -4.63
N ALA A 118 34.43 24.92 -3.48
CA ALA A 118 35.12 24.19 -2.42
C ALA A 118 35.45 22.72 -2.77
N SER A 119 34.87 22.18 -3.85
CA SER A 119 35.13 20.81 -4.29
C SER A 119 36.45 20.67 -5.04
N GLY A 120 37.07 21.77 -5.45
CA GLY A 120 38.41 21.80 -6.04
C GLY A 120 38.51 21.11 -7.39
N THR A 121 37.39 20.95 -8.10
CA THR A 121 37.38 20.44 -9.46
C THR A 121 38.03 21.46 -10.39
N GLU A 122 39.29 21.22 -10.76
CA GLU A 122 40.00 21.82 -11.92
C GLU A 122 39.38 21.39 -13.26
N LEU A 123 38.05 21.26 -13.31
CA LEU A 123 37.36 21.00 -14.55
C LEU A 123 36.98 22.36 -15.13
N GLU A 124 37.39 22.63 -16.36
CA GLU A 124 36.87 23.72 -17.21
C GLU A 124 35.39 23.46 -17.59
N LEU A 125 34.58 23.01 -16.63
CA LEU A 125 33.16 22.75 -16.78
C LEU A 125 32.43 24.01 -16.33
N GLU A 126 31.65 24.60 -17.24
CA GLU A 126 30.70 25.65 -16.89
C GLU A 126 29.69 25.08 -15.89
N PHE A 127 29.76 25.56 -14.64
CA PHE A 127 28.80 25.20 -13.61
C PHE A 127 27.51 25.99 -13.83
N SER A 128 26.62 25.45 -14.66
CA SER A 128 25.32 26.03 -14.98
C SER A 128 24.19 25.09 -14.54
N PRO A 129 23.91 24.96 -13.22
CA PRO A 129 22.80 24.15 -12.76
C PRO A 129 21.47 24.75 -13.22
N TYR A 130 20.53 23.88 -13.61
CA TYR A 130 19.18 24.27 -13.99
C TYR A 130 18.15 23.47 -13.20
N ILE A 131 16.90 23.94 -13.19
CA ILE A 131 15.83 23.30 -12.43
C ILE A 131 15.19 22.20 -13.28
N VAL A 132 15.04 21.01 -12.68
CA VAL A 132 14.32 19.88 -13.25
C VAL A 132 13.25 19.38 -12.28
N ASN A 133 12.13 18.90 -12.82
CA ASN A 133 11.09 18.26 -12.04
C ASN A 133 11.37 16.77 -11.89
N VAL A 134 11.35 16.28 -10.65
CA VAL A 134 11.49 14.86 -10.32
C VAL A 134 10.35 14.39 -9.42
N PRO A 135 10.01 13.09 -9.41
CA PRO A 135 8.97 12.58 -8.52
C PRO A 135 9.31 12.84 -7.04
N LYS A 136 8.35 13.41 -6.31
CA LYS A 136 8.51 13.80 -4.90
C LYS A 136 8.57 12.60 -3.94
N TYR A 137 7.92 11.50 -4.29
CA TYR A 137 7.73 10.37 -3.40
C TYR A 137 7.96 9.05 -4.13
N GLN A 138 8.47 8.06 -3.39
CA GLN A 138 8.76 6.73 -3.93
C GLN A 138 7.51 6.04 -4.51
N PRO A 139 7.58 5.46 -5.72
CA PRO A 139 6.49 4.66 -6.25
C PRO A 139 6.31 3.37 -5.45
N LEU A 140 5.07 3.10 -5.02
CA LEU A 140 4.70 1.89 -4.29
C LEU A 140 4.07 0.83 -5.21
N THR A 141 3.42 1.27 -6.30
CA THR A 141 2.80 0.40 -7.29
C THR A 141 3.53 0.44 -8.63
N ARG A 142 3.32 -0.59 -9.46
CA ARG A 142 3.90 -0.65 -10.81
C ARG A 142 3.43 0.50 -11.70
N ASP A 143 2.17 0.92 -11.53
CA ASP A 143 1.57 2.01 -12.29
C ASP A 143 2.21 3.36 -11.92
N GLN A 144 2.36 3.63 -10.62
CA GLN A 144 3.11 4.79 -10.14
C GLN A 144 4.55 4.77 -10.66
N PHE A 145 5.19 3.60 -10.66
CA PHE A 145 6.54 3.49 -11.20
C PHE A 145 6.61 3.84 -12.70
N ASN A 146 5.68 3.35 -13.50
CA ASN A 146 5.65 3.66 -14.94
C ASN A 146 5.53 5.17 -15.16
N GLN A 147 4.60 5.83 -14.45
CA GLN A 147 4.45 7.29 -14.50
C GLN A 147 5.71 8.03 -14.03
N CYS A 148 6.30 7.61 -12.90
CA CYS A 148 7.52 8.22 -12.39
C CYS A 148 8.72 8.03 -13.34
N LYS A 149 8.82 6.86 -14.00
CA LYS A 149 9.89 6.52 -14.93
C LYS A 149 9.93 7.47 -16.13
N ASP A 150 8.77 7.93 -16.58
CA ASP A 150 8.66 8.88 -17.70
C ASP A 150 9.18 10.28 -17.30
N ILE A 151 9.05 10.66 -16.02
CA ILE A 151 9.59 11.91 -15.47
C ILE A 151 11.10 11.77 -15.22
N TRP A 152 11.48 10.81 -14.37
CA TRP A 152 12.87 10.61 -13.96
C TRP A 152 13.18 9.12 -13.69
N PRO A 153 14.39 8.63 -13.99
CA PRO A 153 14.75 7.25 -13.66
C PRO A 153 14.71 7.01 -12.14
N VAL A 154 13.90 6.04 -11.71
CA VAL A 154 13.75 5.67 -10.29
C VAL A 154 14.06 4.19 -10.04
N ASN A 155 14.42 3.88 -8.80
CA ASN A 155 14.56 2.52 -8.29
C ASN A 155 13.21 2.06 -7.72
N PHE A 156 12.70 0.94 -8.23
CA PHE A 156 11.45 0.36 -7.79
C PHE A 156 11.64 -1.05 -7.30
N LYS A 157 11.17 -1.31 -6.07
CA LYS A 157 11.13 -2.62 -5.46
C LYS A 157 9.71 -2.86 -4.97
N GLU A 158 9.00 -3.73 -5.66
CA GLU A 158 7.65 -4.12 -5.28
C GLU A 158 7.67 -4.94 -3.98
N ILE A 159 6.94 -4.48 -2.96
CA ILE A 159 6.77 -5.21 -1.70
C ILE A 159 5.64 -6.21 -1.88
N LYS A 160 5.98 -7.50 -1.98
CA LYS A 160 5.01 -8.59 -2.20
C LYS A 160 4.52 -9.28 -0.93
N ILE A 161 5.19 -9.05 0.21
CA ILE A 161 4.87 -9.72 1.48
C ILE A 161 3.44 -9.34 1.91
N GLY A 162 2.59 -10.35 2.13
CA GLY A 162 1.19 -10.17 2.54
C GLY A 162 0.22 -9.76 1.42
N LYS A 163 0.71 -9.53 0.19
CA LYS A 163 -0.10 -9.11 -0.97
C LYS A 163 -0.40 -10.23 -1.96
N GLU A 164 -0.35 -11.47 -1.52
CA GLU A 164 -0.61 -12.64 -2.37
C GLU A 164 -2.03 -12.58 -2.98
N PRO A 165 -2.20 -12.88 -4.27
CA PRO A 165 -3.52 -12.85 -4.88
C PRO A 165 -4.45 -13.87 -4.21
N LEU A 166 -5.76 -13.60 -4.26
CA LEU A 166 -6.77 -14.54 -3.77
C LEU A 166 -6.63 -15.88 -4.49
N THR A 167 -6.54 -16.96 -3.73
CA THR A 167 -6.41 -18.31 -4.29
C THR A 167 -7.71 -18.77 -4.95
N ALA A 168 -7.65 -19.77 -5.83
CA ALA A 168 -8.85 -20.34 -6.46
C ALA A 168 -9.83 -20.90 -5.42
N THR A 169 -9.32 -21.54 -4.36
CA THR A 169 -10.12 -22.05 -3.24
C THR A 169 -10.82 -20.93 -2.48
N GLU A 170 -10.09 -19.85 -2.16
CA GLU A 170 -10.69 -18.68 -1.48
C GLU A 170 -11.81 -18.08 -2.33
N LYS A 171 -11.61 -17.94 -3.64
CA LYS A 171 -12.65 -17.43 -4.56
C LYS A 171 -13.87 -18.33 -4.61
N ALA A 172 -13.70 -19.64 -4.67
CA ALA A 172 -14.81 -20.60 -4.67
C ALA A 172 -15.63 -20.52 -3.37
N ASN A 173 -14.94 -20.49 -2.23
CA ASN A 173 -15.57 -20.34 -0.90
C ASN A 173 -16.30 -18.99 -0.79
N LEU A 174 -15.69 -17.90 -1.27
CA LEU A 174 -16.31 -16.58 -1.30
C LEU A 174 -17.61 -16.58 -2.10
N THR A 175 -17.61 -17.15 -3.30
CA THR A 175 -18.82 -17.25 -4.14
C THR A 175 -19.96 -17.98 -3.42
N ILE A 176 -19.66 -19.06 -2.71
CA ILE A 176 -20.66 -19.81 -1.91
C ILE A 176 -21.22 -18.93 -0.79
N ILE A 177 -20.34 -18.27 -0.03
CA ILE A 177 -20.71 -17.44 1.11
C ILE A 177 -21.52 -16.22 0.67
N ILE A 178 -21.11 -15.56 -0.42
CA ILE A 178 -21.79 -14.41 -0.98
C ILE A 178 -23.20 -14.79 -1.44
N ASN A 179 -23.35 -15.92 -2.17
CA ASN A 179 -24.67 -16.43 -2.53
C ASN A 179 -25.55 -16.69 -1.29
N LYS A 180 -24.96 -17.26 -0.23
CA LYS A 180 -25.66 -17.49 1.04
C LYS A 180 -26.14 -16.18 1.67
N LEU A 181 -25.28 -15.16 1.73
CA LEU A 181 -25.62 -13.83 2.26
C LEU A 181 -26.76 -13.17 1.48
N ILE A 182 -26.72 -13.23 0.15
CA ILE A 182 -27.75 -12.63 -0.71
C ILE A 182 -29.07 -13.36 -0.55
N ASN A 183 -29.08 -14.70 -0.63
CA ASN A 183 -30.29 -15.50 -0.52
C ASN A 183 -30.96 -15.33 0.85
N ASN A 184 -30.19 -15.25 1.93
CA ASN A 184 -30.73 -15.07 3.28
C ASN A 184 -31.37 -13.69 3.46
N ASN A 185 -30.87 -12.68 2.76
CA ASN A 185 -31.50 -11.36 2.74
C ASN A 185 -32.81 -11.31 1.97
N ASP A 186 -32.94 -12.09 0.89
CA ASP A 186 -34.18 -12.14 0.09
C ASP A 186 -35.33 -12.83 0.83
N GLN A 187 -35.03 -13.80 1.72
CA GLN A 187 -36.07 -14.54 2.45
C GLN A 187 -36.72 -13.78 3.60
N ASP A 188 -36.06 -12.76 4.17
CA ASP A 188 -36.56 -12.06 5.35
C ASP A 188 -37.76 -11.14 5.06
N GLY A 189 -38.16 -10.94 3.79
CA GLY A 189 -39.36 -10.17 3.39
C GLY A 189 -39.39 -8.69 3.80
N VAL A 190 -38.40 -8.24 4.58
CA VAL A 190 -38.15 -6.87 5.00
C VAL A 190 -37.10 -6.30 4.05
N SER A 191 -37.57 -5.51 3.09
CA SER A 191 -36.72 -4.77 2.16
C SER A 191 -35.59 -4.04 2.92
N ASN A 192 -34.33 -4.38 2.63
CA ASN A 192 -33.09 -3.75 3.10
C ASN A 192 -32.46 -4.27 4.41
N ASN A 193 -32.38 -5.58 4.62
CA ASN A 193 -31.51 -6.13 5.67
C ASN A 193 -30.01 -6.07 5.27
N LEU A 194 -29.46 -4.88 5.02
CA LEU A 194 -28.06 -4.64 4.61
C LEU A 194 -27.02 -5.01 5.70
N ASN A 195 -27.47 -5.63 6.79
CA ASN A 195 -26.72 -5.89 8.01
C ASN A 195 -26.42 -7.38 8.21
N SER A 196 -26.13 -8.13 7.14
CA SER A 196 -25.65 -9.50 7.25
C SER A 196 -24.12 -9.55 7.22
N VAL A 197 -23.53 -10.31 8.15
CA VAL A 197 -22.07 -10.50 8.25
C VAL A 197 -21.77 -11.96 8.49
N ILE A 198 -20.77 -12.47 7.76
CA ILE A 198 -20.19 -13.79 7.98
C ILE A 198 -18.72 -13.62 8.33
N ILE A 199 -18.29 -14.33 9.37
CA ILE A 199 -16.88 -14.46 9.76
C ILE A 199 -16.50 -15.93 9.59
N THR A 200 -15.46 -16.16 8.79
CA THR A 200 -15.08 -17.50 8.31
C THR A 200 -13.56 -17.59 8.18
N ASP A 201 -13.04 -18.79 8.07
CA ASP A 201 -11.68 -19.01 7.56
C ASP A 201 -11.77 -19.49 6.11
N LEU A 202 -11.41 -18.64 5.14
CA LEU A 202 -11.50 -18.99 3.72
C LEU A 202 -10.43 -20.00 3.29
N THR A 203 -9.42 -20.28 4.11
CA THR A 203 -8.36 -21.25 3.80
C THR A 203 -8.80 -22.69 4.01
N LYS A 204 -9.79 -22.91 4.89
CA LYS A 204 -10.38 -24.23 5.15
C LYS A 204 -11.37 -24.61 4.05
N LYS A 205 -11.41 -25.89 3.68
CA LYS A 205 -12.35 -26.40 2.68
C LYS A 205 -13.76 -26.43 3.26
N SER A 206 -14.75 -26.09 2.45
CA SER A 206 -16.17 -26.01 2.82
C SER A 206 -16.81 -27.35 3.23
N GLU A 207 -16.14 -28.48 2.97
CA GLU A 207 -16.58 -29.82 3.43
C GLU A 207 -16.46 -29.99 4.95
N ASP A 208 -15.60 -29.21 5.60
CA ASP A 208 -15.63 -29.09 7.05
C ASP A 208 -16.80 -28.18 7.42
N ASN A 209 -17.83 -28.75 8.05
CA ASN A 209 -18.96 -28.02 8.67
C ASN A 209 -18.49 -26.92 9.66
N ASP A 210 -17.20 -26.90 10.02
CA ASP A 210 -16.53 -25.92 10.88
C ASP A 210 -15.91 -24.72 10.13
N SER A 211 -15.97 -24.67 8.80
CA SER A 211 -15.38 -23.58 8.01
C SER A 211 -16.07 -22.22 8.23
N ILE A 212 -17.40 -22.22 8.31
CA ILE A 212 -18.20 -21.03 8.69
C ILE A 212 -18.25 -20.95 10.21
N LEU A 213 -17.38 -20.13 10.77
CA LEU A 213 -17.34 -19.96 12.23
C LEU A 213 -18.62 -19.32 12.72
N ILE A 214 -19.06 -18.21 12.12
CA ILE A 214 -20.24 -17.45 12.54
C ILE A 214 -20.97 -16.81 11.37
N GLU A 215 -22.28 -16.97 11.37
CA GLU A 215 -23.22 -16.21 10.56
C GLU A 215 -24.07 -15.34 11.48
N CYS A 216 -24.11 -14.03 11.22
CA CYS A 216 -24.98 -13.11 11.92
C CYS A 216 -25.89 -12.40 10.92
N LEU A 217 -27.17 -12.77 10.99
CA LEU A 217 -28.26 -12.06 10.34
C LEU A 217 -28.82 -11.07 11.37
N HIS A 218 -28.49 -9.79 11.20
CA HIS A 218 -28.92 -8.77 12.13
C HIS A 218 -30.21 -8.10 11.66
N SER A 219 -31.35 -8.61 12.11
CA SER A 219 -32.66 -8.10 11.68
C SER A 219 -33.12 -6.83 12.42
N LYS A 220 -32.69 -6.59 13.68
CA LYS A 220 -33.06 -5.39 14.46
C LYS A 220 -31.98 -4.97 15.47
N PRO A 221 -31.43 -3.74 15.38
CA PRO A 221 -30.52 -3.22 16.39
C PRO A 221 -31.29 -2.85 17.65
N LYS A 222 -30.83 -3.28 18.83
CA LYS A 222 -31.42 -2.85 20.10
C LYS A 222 -30.89 -1.46 20.48
N THR A 223 -29.65 -1.17 20.09
CA THR A 223 -28.97 0.10 20.34
C THR A 223 -28.34 0.65 19.05
N PRO A 224 -28.02 1.95 18.96
CA PRO A 224 -27.35 2.50 17.80
C PRO A 224 -25.97 1.88 17.50
N VAL A 225 -25.32 1.23 18.48
CA VAL A 225 -24.00 0.59 18.30
C VAL A 225 -24.09 -0.90 17.98
N ASP A 226 -25.30 -1.46 17.95
CA ASP A 226 -25.57 -2.88 17.69
C ASP A 226 -25.38 -3.26 16.20
N HIS A 227 -24.31 -2.82 15.56
CA HIS A 227 -24.05 -3.16 14.17
C HIS A 227 -23.76 -4.66 14.02
N ALA A 228 -24.08 -5.21 12.85
CA ALA A 228 -23.89 -6.64 12.56
C ALA A 228 -22.46 -7.12 12.83
N ILE A 229 -21.46 -6.33 12.41
CA ILE A 229 -20.04 -6.64 12.63
C ILE A 229 -19.72 -6.72 14.12
N MET A 230 -20.22 -5.79 14.93
CA MET A 230 -19.98 -5.78 16.37
C MET A 230 -20.55 -7.04 17.02
N LYS A 231 -21.78 -7.41 16.65
CA LYS A 231 -22.41 -8.64 17.13
C LYS A 231 -21.67 -9.89 16.66
N SER A 232 -21.20 -9.94 15.42
CA SER A 232 -20.41 -11.07 14.92
C SER A 232 -19.13 -11.24 15.73
N ILE A 233 -18.39 -10.16 15.99
CA ILE A 233 -17.18 -10.18 16.83
C ILE A 233 -17.52 -10.64 18.26
N GLU A 234 -18.63 -10.18 18.83
CA GLU A 234 -19.08 -10.61 20.15
C GLU A 234 -19.34 -12.12 20.19
N VAL A 235 -20.03 -12.67 19.19
CA VAL A 235 -20.29 -14.11 19.09
C VAL A 235 -18.98 -14.90 18.96
N VAL A 236 -17.98 -14.39 18.21
CA VAL A 236 -16.64 -15.02 18.13
C VAL A 236 -16.03 -15.06 19.52
N ALA A 237 -16.04 -13.93 20.22
CA ALA A 237 -15.46 -13.82 21.55
C ALA A 237 -16.17 -14.73 22.56
N GLN A 238 -17.49 -14.87 22.49
CA GLN A 238 -18.25 -15.79 23.35
C GLN A 238 -17.88 -17.24 23.08
N LYS A 239 -17.81 -17.68 21.81
CA LYS A 239 -17.37 -19.04 21.45
C LYS A 239 -15.96 -19.32 21.97
N GLU A 240 -15.03 -18.39 21.79
CA GLU A 240 -13.66 -18.53 22.27
C GLU A 240 -13.55 -18.55 23.81
N ARG A 241 -14.36 -17.77 24.52
CA ARG A 241 -14.44 -17.85 26.00
C ARG A 241 -14.97 -19.21 26.46
N SER A 242 -16.03 -19.71 25.83
CA SER A 242 -16.61 -21.02 26.17
C SER A 242 -15.62 -22.15 25.92
N LYS A 243 -14.89 -22.14 24.80
CA LYS A 243 -13.81 -23.11 24.52
C LYS A 243 -12.75 -23.10 25.61
N ARG A 244 -12.30 -21.90 26.03
CA ARG A 244 -11.30 -21.77 27.11
C ARG A 244 -11.83 -22.26 28.46
N ALA A 245 -13.10 -21.97 28.79
CA ALA A 245 -13.71 -22.43 30.03
C ALA A 245 -13.79 -23.97 30.08
N ILE A 246 -14.21 -24.61 28.99
CA ILE A 246 -14.26 -26.08 28.88
C ILE A 246 -12.86 -26.68 29.00
N HIS A 247 -11.86 -26.07 28.35
CA HIS A 247 -10.48 -26.53 28.44
C HIS A 247 -9.91 -26.43 29.87
N ILE A 248 -10.15 -25.31 30.56
CA ILE A 248 -9.75 -25.14 31.96
C ILE A 248 -10.44 -26.18 32.86
N ASP A 249 -11.74 -26.40 32.69
CA ASP A 249 -12.50 -27.42 33.44
C ASP A 249 -11.93 -28.83 33.22
N ASN A 250 -11.56 -29.18 31.99
CA ASN A 250 -10.92 -30.45 31.67
C ASN A 250 -9.53 -30.59 32.33
N ILE A 251 -8.72 -29.53 32.35
CA ILE A 251 -7.42 -29.53 33.06
C ILE A 251 -7.63 -29.74 34.56
N LEU A 252 -8.58 -29.01 35.17
CA LEU A 252 -8.87 -29.12 36.60
C LEU A 252 -9.35 -30.52 36.98
N LYS A 253 -10.19 -31.14 36.14
CA LYS A 253 -10.65 -32.53 36.33
C LYS A 253 -9.50 -33.54 36.25
N ARG A 254 -8.55 -33.38 35.32
CA ARG A 254 -7.36 -34.24 35.23
C ARG A 254 -6.47 -34.12 36.48
N LYS A 255 -6.20 -32.89 36.94
CA LYS A 255 -5.41 -32.64 38.15
C LYS A 255 -6.01 -33.25 39.41
N ALA A 256 -7.34 -33.25 39.52
CA ALA A 256 -8.04 -33.87 40.65
C ALA A 256 -7.94 -35.41 40.67
N ILE A 257 -7.65 -36.04 39.52
CA ILE A 257 -7.53 -37.50 39.39
C ILE A 257 -6.09 -37.96 39.62
N ASP A 258 -5.12 -37.25 39.04
CA ASP A 258 -3.74 -37.76 38.97
C ASP A 258 -2.85 -37.34 40.15
N ASN A 259 -3.30 -36.46 41.07
CA ASN A 259 -2.51 -35.95 42.22
C ASN A 259 -1.10 -35.45 41.84
N ASP A 260 -0.88 -35.17 40.56
CA ASP A 260 0.41 -34.82 40.00
C ASP A 260 0.41 -33.34 39.65
N ASP A 261 1.55 -32.68 39.87
CA ASP A 261 1.72 -31.24 39.69
C ASP A 261 1.92 -30.93 38.19
N ILE A 262 0.90 -31.21 37.38
CA ILE A 262 0.93 -31.02 35.93
C ILE A 262 1.08 -29.52 35.66
N THR A 263 2.25 -29.12 35.19
CA THR A 263 2.52 -27.77 34.70
C THR A 263 1.65 -27.50 33.47
N THR A 264 1.01 -26.34 33.43
CA THR A 264 -0.01 -25.95 32.43
C THR A 264 0.55 -25.69 31.01
N ASP A 265 1.83 -25.95 30.79
CA ASP A 265 2.57 -25.39 29.67
C ASP A 265 2.72 -26.35 28.48
N ASN A 266 2.37 -27.64 28.66
CA ASN A 266 2.53 -28.70 27.65
C ASN A 266 1.20 -29.31 27.16
N ASP A 267 0.15 -28.52 26.99
CA ASP A 267 -1.11 -29.01 26.39
C ASP A 267 -1.04 -28.86 24.85
N GLU A 268 -0.31 -29.78 24.19
CA GLU A 268 -0.03 -29.80 22.74
C GLU A 268 -1.27 -29.89 21.83
N GLY A 269 -2.48 -29.96 22.40
CA GLY A 269 -3.75 -30.09 21.66
C GLY A 269 -4.70 -28.89 21.74
N PHE A 270 -4.43 -27.86 22.56
CA PHE A 270 -5.33 -26.70 22.69
C PHE A 270 -4.79 -25.47 21.98
N GLU A 271 -5.20 -25.29 20.73
CA GLU A 271 -4.91 -24.07 19.99
C GLU A 271 -5.72 -22.91 20.57
N LYS A 272 -5.05 -22.02 21.30
CA LYS A 272 -5.65 -20.78 21.83
C LYS A 272 -5.98 -19.85 20.67
N GLY A 273 -7.24 -19.84 20.23
CA GLY A 273 -7.74 -18.81 19.32
C GLY A 273 -7.51 -17.42 19.91
N TYR A 274 -7.16 -16.43 19.08
CA TYR A 274 -6.91 -15.07 19.51
C TYR A 274 -7.80 -14.09 18.74
N LEU A 275 -8.85 -13.58 19.39
CA LEU A 275 -9.83 -12.66 18.78
C LEU A 275 -10.39 -13.24 17.47
N CYS A 276 -10.33 -12.49 16.37
CA CYS A 276 -10.67 -12.92 15.02
C CYS A 276 -9.40 -13.05 14.16
N LYS A 277 -8.26 -13.38 14.78
CA LYS A 277 -6.98 -13.50 14.08
C LYS A 277 -7.08 -14.56 12.99
N ASP A 278 -6.53 -14.22 11.82
CA ASP A 278 -6.49 -15.07 10.63
C ASP A 278 -7.87 -15.39 10.03
N LEU A 279 -8.95 -14.75 10.52
CA LEU A 279 -10.30 -14.89 9.97
C LEU A 279 -10.62 -13.82 8.94
N ASP A 280 -11.49 -14.17 8.00
CA ASP A 280 -12.00 -13.29 6.97
C ASP A 280 -13.44 -12.87 7.28
N VAL A 281 -13.75 -11.63 6.96
CA VAL A 281 -15.07 -11.04 7.19
C VAL A 281 -15.72 -10.69 5.87
N ILE A 282 -16.94 -11.16 5.65
CA ILE A 282 -17.75 -10.87 4.48
C ILE A 282 -19.00 -10.13 4.95
N THR A 283 -19.26 -8.97 4.38
CA THR A 283 -20.41 -8.13 4.70
C THR A 283 -21.04 -7.59 3.42
N LEU A 284 -22.30 -7.16 3.47
CA LEU A 284 -22.95 -6.56 2.30
C LEU A 284 -22.63 -5.08 2.15
N GLN A 285 -22.47 -4.37 3.26
CA GLN A 285 -22.27 -2.93 3.28
C GLN A 285 -20.88 -2.59 3.81
N GLU A 286 -20.23 -1.61 3.20
CA GLU A 286 -18.96 -1.08 3.68
C GLU A 286 -19.05 -0.66 5.16
N PRO A 287 -18.14 -1.14 6.03
CA PRO A 287 -18.21 -0.85 7.46
C PRO A 287 -17.95 0.63 7.76
N CYS A 288 -18.70 1.18 8.72
CA CYS A 288 -18.48 2.51 9.26
C CYS A 288 -17.22 2.59 10.15
N ALA A 289 -16.85 3.79 10.59
CA ALA A 289 -15.67 4.04 11.43
C ALA A 289 -15.56 3.08 12.63
N MET A 290 -16.65 2.91 13.38
CA MET A 290 -16.69 2.03 14.55
C MET A 290 -16.42 0.57 14.16
N CYS A 291 -17.12 0.06 13.15
CA CYS A 291 -16.96 -1.32 12.71
C CYS A 291 -15.57 -1.57 12.11
N SER A 292 -15.08 -0.65 11.28
CA SER A 292 -13.75 -0.74 10.68
C SER A 292 -12.65 -0.78 11.74
N MET A 293 -12.72 0.08 12.75
CA MET A 293 -11.75 0.07 13.84
C MET A 293 -11.89 -1.18 14.72
N ALA A 294 -13.10 -1.68 14.93
CA ALA A 294 -13.32 -2.95 15.64
C ALA A 294 -12.65 -4.12 14.90
N LEU A 295 -12.72 -4.16 13.55
CA LEU A 295 -12.03 -5.16 12.73
C LEU A 295 -10.50 -5.06 12.85
N VAL A 296 -9.94 -3.84 12.87
CA VAL A 296 -8.50 -3.62 13.14
C VAL A 296 -8.12 -4.21 14.49
N HIS A 297 -8.85 -3.90 15.56
CA HIS A 297 -8.60 -4.43 16.89
C HIS A 297 -8.77 -5.94 16.99
N SER A 298 -9.66 -6.51 16.17
CA SER A 298 -9.94 -7.94 16.13
C SER A 298 -8.90 -8.74 15.33
N ARG A 299 -7.95 -8.04 14.69
CA ARG A 299 -6.84 -8.60 13.89
C ARG A 299 -7.29 -9.53 12.75
N ILE A 300 -8.38 -9.17 12.08
CA ILE A 300 -8.86 -9.93 10.93
C ILE A 300 -7.82 -9.99 9.81
N ARG A 301 -7.95 -10.99 8.94
CA ARG A 301 -7.07 -11.24 7.80
C ARG A 301 -7.50 -10.45 6.57
N LYS A 302 -8.74 -10.62 6.14
CA LYS A 302 -9.32 -9.94 4.97
C LYS A 302 -10.76 -9.51 5.23
N LEU A 303 -11.17 -8.41 4.57
CA LEU A 303 -12.53 -7.91 4.54
C LEU A 303 -13.06 -7.95 3.09
N PHE A 304 -14.29 -8.41 2.91
CA PHE A 304 -15.00 -8.38 1.65
C PHE A 304 -16.33 -7.67 1.85
N TYR A 305 -16.63 -6.65 1.04
CA TYR A 305 -17.91 -5.97 1.06
C TYR A 305 -18.44 -5.74 -0.36
N ILE A 306 -19.76 -5.59 -0.50
CA ILE A 306 -20.42 -5.47 -1.81
C ILE A 306 -20.74 -4.01 -2.11
N ASN A 307 -21.51 -3.36 -1.25
CA ASN A 307 -22.00 -2.00 -1.44
C ASN A 307 -21.15 -0.98 -0.67
N THR A 308 -20.76 0.12 -1.31
CA THR A 308 -20.12 1.26 -0.64
C THR A 308 -21.11 2.06 0.17
N HIS A 309 -20.66 2.69 1.27
CA HIS A 309 -21.51 3.53 2.11
C HIS A 309 -20.91 4.93 2.27
N LYS A 310 -21.74 5.98 2.30
CA LYS A 310 -21.26 7.35 2.53
C LYS A 310 -20.47 7.51 3.84
N SER A 311 -20.85 6.77 4.87
CA SER A 311 -20.14 6.75 6.17
C SER A 311 -19.15 5.58 6.29
N GLY A 312 -18.92 4.84 5.20
CA GLY A 312 -17.98 3.73 5.15
C GLY A 312 -16.55 4.23 5.31
N CYS A 313 -15.71 3.44 5.98
CA CYS A 313 -14.37 3.87 6.39
C CYS A 313 -13.24 2.98 5.82
N ILE A 314 -13.51 2.28 4.71
CA ILE A 314 -12.57 1.38 4.05
C ILE A 314 -12.17 1.94 2.68
N GLU A 315 -13.14 2.24 1.83
CA GLU A 315 -12.92 2.86 0.52
C GLU A 315 -13.42 4.30 0.52
N SER A 316 -14.60 4.54 1.09
CA SER A 316 -15.27 5.84 1.01
C SER A 316 -14.57 6.92 1.83
N ASN A 317 -14.13 6.59 3.05
CA ASN A 317 -13.42 7.52 3.93
C ASN A 317 -12.24 6.84 4.61
N TYR A 318 -11.19 7.61 4.94
CA TYR A 318 -10.05 7.25 5.81
C TYR A 318 -9.16 6.04 5.45
N ARG A 319 -9.64 5.04 4.72
CA ARG A 319 -8.93 3.78 4.41
C ARG A 319 -8.30 3.15 5.65
N MET A 320 -9.13 2.98 6.67
CA MET A 320 -8.69 2.60 8.02
C MET A 320 -7.88 1.31 8.05
N HIS A 321 -8.14 0.37 7.14
CA HIS A 321 -7.46 -0.92 7.04
C HIS A 321 -5.95 -0.81 6.73
N GLN A 322 -5.46 0.34 6.28
CA GLN A 322 -4.05 0.54 5.87
C GLN A 322 -3.39 1.82 6.41
N LEU A 323 -4.02 2.52 7.36
CA LEU A 323 -3.43 3.70 8.01
C LEU A 323 -2.06 3.39 8.64
N ASN A 324 -1.09 4.29 8.44
CA ASN A 324 0.29 4.09 8.89
C ASN A 324 0.45 4.13 10.41
N ASP A 325 -0.39 4.90 11.09
CA ASP A 325 -0.33 5.06 12.55
C ASP A 325 -0.97 3.88 13.30
N LEU A 326 -1.58 2.94 12.57
CA LEU A 326 -2.17 1.73 13.13
C LEU A 326 -1.20 0.56 13.06
N ASN A 327 -1.16 -0.20 14.14
CA ASN A 327 -0.26 -1.35 14.29
C ASN A 327 -0.74 -2.57 13.47
N HIS A 328 -2.05 -2.80 13.38
CA HIS A 328 -2.62 -3.88 12.58
C HIS A 328 -3.17 -3.34 11.26
N LYS A 329 -2.86 -4.05 10.16
CA LYS A 329 -3.39 -3.76 8.82
C LYS A 329 -3.99 -5.03 8.25
N PHE A 330 -5.05 -4.89 7.46
CA PHE A 330 -5.68 -6.00 6.78
C PHE A 330 -6.03 -5.61 5.35
N ARG A 331 -6.29 -6.61 4.50
CA ARG A 331 -6.65 -6.36 3.10
C ARG A 331 -8.15 -6.32 2.95
N SER A 332 -8.64 -5.41 2.12
CA SER A 332 -10.07 -5.28 1.88
C SER A 332 -10.36 -5.30 0.38
N TYR A 333 -11.47 -5.91 0.02
CA TYR A 333 -11.92 -6.04 -1.36
C TYR A 333 -13.36 -5.59 -1.50
N ARG A 334 -13.62 -4.75 -2.50
CA ARG A 334 -14.96 -4.53 -3.01
C ARG A 334 -15.31 -5.65 -4.00
N VAL A 335 -16.42 -6.30 -3.74
CA VAL A 335 -16.96 -7.39 -4.55
C VAL A 335 -17.99 -6.80 -5.49
N ASP A 336 -17.70 -6.83 -6.79
CA ASP A 336 -18.67 -6.46 -7.82
C ASP A 336 -19.34 -7.75 -8.31
N LEU A 337 -20.66 -7.84 -8.10
CA LEU A 337 -21.50 -9.00 -8.44
C LEU A 337 -21.99 -9.01 -9.88
#